data_AF-A0A417YR12-F1
#
_entry.id   AF-A0A417YR12-F1
#
_cell.length_a   1.000
_cell.length_b   1.000
_cell.length_c   1.000
_cell.angle_alpha   90.00
_cell.angle_beta   90.00
_cell.angle_gamma   90.00
#
_symmetry.space_group_name_H-M   'P 1'
#
loop_
_entity.id
_entity.type
_entity.pdbx_description
1 polymer ?
#
loop_
_entity_poly.entity_id
_entity_poly.type
_entity_poly.pdbx_seq_one_letter_code
_entity_poly.pdbx_strand_id
1 'polypeptide(L)' 'MEKDNDYPIEDTFGDEIQDGDVYFVFGKDVVTEGNLQRYLIERQQVPCYRAI' A
#
# COMPACT_ATOMS: atom_id res chain seq x y z
N MET A 1 -6.65 19.66 -20.84
CA MET A 1 -7.26 18.37 -20.45
C MET A 1 -6.21 17.71 -19.59
N GLU A 2 -6.27 17.98 -18.28
CA GLU A 2 -5.37 17.31 -17.34
C GLU A 2 -5.67 15.81 -17.46
N LYS A 3 -4.62 15.00 -17.59
CA LYS A 3 -4.77 13.57 -17.38
C LYS A 3 -5.24 13.46 -15.94
N ASP A 4 -6.49 13.04 -15.72
CA ASP A 4 -6.90 12.55 -14.41
C ASP A 4 -5.88 11.46 -14.07
N ASN A 5 -4.95 11.83 -13.19
CA ASN A 5 -3.95 10.92 -12.69
C ASN A 5 -4.75 9.98 -11.80
N ASP A 6 -5.16 8.84 -12.37
CA ASP A 6 -5.87 7.74 -11.70
C ASP A 6 -4.99 7.03 -10.65
N TYR A 7 -4.01 7.76 -10.10
CA TYR A 7 -3.16 7.29 -9.04
C TYR A 7 -3.92 7.37 -7.71
N PRO A 8 -3.73 6.38 -6.84
CA PRO A 8 -4.35 6.38 -5.52
C PRO A 8 -3.87 7.58 -4.69
N ILE A 9 -4.81 8.24 -4.03
CA ILE A 9 -4.57 9.39 -3.14
C ILE A 9 -4.19 8.91 -1.73
N GLU A 10 -4.71 7.76 -1.31
CA GLU A 10 -4.45 7.16 0.00
C GLU A 10 -4.19 5.66 -0.14
N ASP A 11 -3.49 5.11 0.84
CA ASP A 11 -3.29 3.67 0.96
C ASP A 11 -4.42 2.99 1.74
N THR A 12 -4.38 1.66 1.82
CA THR A 12 -5.41 0.83 2.44
C THR A 12 -5.57 1.10 3.95
N PHE A 13 -4.61 1.76 4.58
CA PHE A 13 -4.63 2.13 6.01
C PHE A 13 -5.02 3.60 6.23
N GLY A 14 -5.26 4.36 5.15
CA GLY A 14 -5.65 5.76 5.18
C GLY A 14 -4.46 6.73 5.21
N ASP A 15 -3.24 6.26 4.94
CA ASP A 15 -2.08 7.15 4.80
C ASP A 15 -2.10 7.78 3.41
N GLU A 16 -2.03 9.12 3.34
CA GLU A 16 -1.98 9.84 2.07
C GLU A 16 -0.69 9.50 1.29
N ILE A 17 -0.85 9.23 -0.01
CA ILE A 17 0.26 9.01 -0.94
C ILE A 17 0.64 10.35 -1.54
N GLN A 18 1.88 10.76 -1.31
CA GLN A 18 2.43 12.02 -1.79
C GLN A 18 3.30 11.80 -3.05
N ASP A 19 3.58 12.90 -3.75
CA ASP A 19 4.49 12.87 -4.88
C ASP A 19 5.88 12.37 -4.48
N GLY A 20 6.31 11.27 -5.11
CA GLY A 20 7.60 10.63 -4.85
C GLY A 20 7.54 9.44 -3.90
N ASP A 21 6.38 9.15 -3.29
CA ASP A 21 6.20 7.97 -2.47
C ASP A 21 6.24 6.68 -3.31
N VAL A 22 6.76 5.62 -2.69
CA VAL A 22 6.73 4.27 -3.25
C VAL A 22 5.56 3.52 -2.64
N TYR A 23 4.70 3.00 -3.52
CA TYR A 23 3.57 2.17 -3.13
C TYR A 23 3.49 0.89 -3.99
N PHE A 24 2.76 -0.08 -3.47
CA PHE A 24 2.55 -1.39 -4.05
C PHE A 24 1.05 -1.61 -4.26
N VAL A 25 0.69 -2.25 -5.38
CA VAL A 25 -0.71 -2.58 -5.69
C VAL A 25 -0.91 -4.09 -5.64
N PHE A 26 -1.75 -4.55 -4.71
CA PHE A 26 -2.13 -5.95 -4.53
C PHE A 26 -3.60 -6.13 -4.89
N GLY A 27 -3.88 -6.41 -6.16
CA GLY A 27 -5.26 -6.48 -6.65
C GLY A 27 -5.92 -5.11 -6.57
N LYS A 28 -6.80 -4.91 -5.57
CA LYS A 28 -7.47 -3.63 -5.31
C LYS A 28 -6.85 -2.84 -4.16
N ASP A 29 -5.96 -3.46 -3.39
CA ASP A 29 -5.35 -2.82 -2.24
C ASP A 29 -4.10 -2.05 -2.67
N VAL A 30 -3.98 -0.82 -2.20
CA VAL A 30 -2.80 0.04 -2.37
C VAL A 30 -2.10 0.15 -1.03
N VAL A 31 -0.78 -0.03 -1.01
CA VAL A 31 -0.02 -0.10 0.25
C VAL A 31 1.28 0.68 0.09
N THR A 32 1.51 1.67 0.95
CA THR A 32 2.78 2.39 0.99
C THR A 32 3.91 1.50 1.51
N GLU A 33 5.17 1.85 1.23
CA GLU A 33 6.32 1.12 1.77
C GLU A 33 6.28 1.00 3.30
N GLY A 34 5.88 2.07 4.01
CA GLY A 34 5.77 2.07 5.47
C GLY A 34 4.77 1.06 6.02
N ASN A 35 3.67 0.81 5.29
CA ASN A 35 2.64 -0.14 5.69
C ASN A 35 2.80 -1.54 5.10
N LEU A 36 3.79 -1.75 4.22
CA LEU A 36 3.96 -3.02 3.50
C LEU A 36 4.13 -4.20 4.46
N GLN A 37 4.98 -4.07 5.48
CA GLN A 37 5.20 -5.17 6.43
C GLN A 37 3.90 -5.52 7.17
N ARG A 38 3.17 -4.52 7.66
CA ARG A 38 1.89 -4.71 8.34
C ARG A 38 0.88 -5.41 7.44
N TYR A 39 0.76 -4.96 6.19
CA TYR A 39 -0.13 -5.57 5.20
C TYR A 39 0.21 -7.04 4.93
N LEU A 40 1.50 -7.37 4.75
CA LEU A 40 1.92 -8.75 4.48
C LEU A 40 1.65 -9.69 5.66
N ILE A 41 1.73 -9.18 6.89
CA ILE A 41 1.40 -9.95 8.10
C ILE A 41 -0.11 -10.14 8.24
N GLU A 42 -0.88 -9.04 8.21
CA GLU A 42 -2.30 -9.05 8.55
C GLU A 42 -3.19 -9.60 7.42
N ARG A 43 -2.86 -9.31 6.15
CA ARG A 43 -3.74 -9.61 5.00
C ARG A 43 -3.27 -10.82 4.20
N GLN A 44 -1.96 -10.90 3.93
CA GLN A 44 -1.39 -11.98 3.12
C GLN A 44 -0.92 -13.19 3.97
N GLN A 45 -0.82 -13.02 5.30
CA GLN A 45 -0.37 -14.04 6.25
C GLN A 45 0.94 -14.72 5.84
N VAL A 46 1.84 -13.95 5.24
CA VAL A 46 3.07 -14.49 4.64
C VAL A 46 3.90 -15.17 5.74
N PRO A 47 4.22 -16.48 5.63
CA PRO A 47 4.82 -17.22 6.73
C PRO A 47 6.13 -16.66 7.27
N CYS A 48 6.94 -16.03 6.41
CA CYS A 48 8.22 -15.43 6.80
C CYS A 48 8.10 -14.09 7.53
N TYR A 49 6.89 -13.52 7.65
CA TYR A 49 6.64 -12.26 8.36
C TYR A 49 5.83 -12.43 9.64
N ARG A 50 5.41 -13.65 10.01
CA ARG A 50 4.67 -13.85 11.26
C ARG A 50 5.51 -13.34 12.44
N ALA A 51 4.99 -12.31 13.13
CA ALA A 51 5.53 -11.89 14.41
C ALA A 51 5.43 -13.09 15.38
N ILE A 52 6.55 -13.42 16.01
CA ILE A 52 6.68 -14.51 16.99
C ILE A 52 6.06 -14.08 18.31
#